data_AF-A0A7C5CZT5-F1
#
_entry.id   AF-A0A7C5CZT5-F1
#
_cell.length_a   1.000
_cell.length_b   1.000
_cell.length_c   1.000
_cell.angle_alpha   90.00
_cell.angle_beta   90.00
_cell.angle_gamma   90.00
#
_symmetry.space_group_name_H-M   'P 1'
#
loop_
_entity.id
_entity.type
_entity.pdbx_description
1 polymer ?
#
loop_
_entity_poly.entity_id
_entity_poly.type
_entity_poly.pdbx_seq_one_letter_code
_entity_poly.pdbx_strand_id
1 'polypeptide(L)'
;MRALILRVGIKVALVLCPFCVGANSRDIYLEALLDFERYAETIWVNCTGSNQPPDSGYWGDGGSSCNGGIRGNCGIAVAYAVLVVAQPDNPTNTLRLTRIRKALNYGAGTHTSGSYYCV
;
A
#
# COMPACT_ATOMS: atom_id res chain seq x y z
N MET A 1 -41.46 42.13 44.95
CA MET A 1 -40.66 43.07 44.13
C MET A 1 -39.43 42.32 43.64
N ARG A 2 -39.11 42.49 42.35
CA ARG A 2 -38.30 41.56 41.53
C ARG A 2 -36.80 41.66 41.82
N ALA A 3 -36.15 40.52 42.02
CA ALA A 3 -34.69 40.39 41.98
C ALA A 3 -34.25 40.12 40.53
N LEU A 4 -33.34 40.97 40.08
CA LEU A 4 -32.66 40.98 38.79
C LEU A 4 -31.69 39.79 38.71
N ILE A 5 -31.90 38.85 37.78
CA ILE A 5 -30.88 37.85 37.41
C ILE A 5 -30.45 38.13 35.97
N LEU A 6 -29.23 38.66 35.89
CA LEU A 6 -28.46 38.91 34.68
C LEU A 6 -28.19 37.58 33.96
N ARG A 7 -28.90 37.29 32.88
CA ARG A 7 -28.59 36.15 32.01
C ARG A 7 -27.53 36.59 30.99
N VAL A 8 -26.27 36.35 31.32
CA VAL A 8 -25.16 36.39 30.37
C VAL A 8 -25.43 35.31 29.32
N GLY A 9 -25.93 35.73 28.16
CA GLY A 9 -26.14 34.86 27.02
C GLY A 9 -24.80 34.42 26.46
N ILE A 10 -24.35 33.22 26.84
CA ILE A 10 -23.30 32.51 26.11
C ILE A 10 -23.90 32.18 24.74
N LYS A 11 -23.61 33.02 23.75
CA LYS A 11 -23.79 32.68 22.34
C LYS A 11 -22.66 31.71 22.00
N VAL A 12 -22.89 30.40 22.19
CA VAL A 12 -22.11 29.39 21.48
C VAL A 12 -22.47 29.56 20.01
N ALA A 13 -21.70 30.37 19.30
CA ALA A 13 -21.67 30.32 17.85
C ALA A 13 -21.09 28.94 17.52
N LEU A 14 -21.98 27.98 17.27
CA LEU A 14 -21.63 26.76 16.56
C LEU A 14 -21.12 27.22 15.20
N VAL A 15 -19.79 27.37 15.10
CA VAL A 15 -19.10 27.49 13.82
C VAL A 15 -19.36 26.17 13.12
N LEU A 16 -20.45 26.12 12.35
CA LEU A 16 -20.63 25.19 11.27
C LEU A 16 -19.52 25.50 10.27
N CYS A 17 -18.32 24.99 10.55
CA CYS A 17 -17.29 24.87 9.56
C CYS A 17 -17.92 23.96 8.49
N PRO A 18 -18.24 24.46 7.29
CA PRO A 18 -18.64 23.59 6.22
C PRO A 18 -17.33 22.94 5.79
N PHE A 19 -16.93 21.88 6.49
CA PHE A 19 -16.08 20.89 5.90
C PHE A 19 -16.89 20.31 4.75
N CYS A 20 -16.80 20.96 3.59
CA CYS A 20 -17.01 20.32 2.31
C CYS A 20 -15.88 19.30 2.15
N VAL A 21 -15.83 18.30 3.02
CA VAL A 21 -15.07 17.08 2.80
C VAL A 21 -15.90 16.34 1.78
N GLY A 22 -15.73 16.73 0.52
CA GLY A 22 -15.79 15.74 -0.54
C GLY A 22 -14.73 14.73 -0.15
N ALA A 23 -15.15 13.61 0.46
CA ALA A 23 -14.29 12.48 0.70
C ALA A 23 -13.85 12.00 -0.67
N ASN A 24 -12.74 12.53 -1.17
CA ASN A 24 -12.18 12.12 -2.45
C ASN A 24 -11.51 10.77 -2.17
N SER A 25 -12.33 9.72 -2.14
CA SER A 25 -11.95 8.37 -1.74
C SER A 25 -10.74 7.86 -2.53
N ARG A 26 -10.59 8.34 -3.78
CA ARG A 26 -9.40 8.18 -4.60
C ARG A 26 -8.14 8.72 -3.91
N ASP A 27 -8.16 9.97 -3.46
CA ASP A 27 -6.97 10.64 -2.91
C ASP A 27 -6.57 10.00 -1.58
N ILE A 28 -7.55 9.71 -0.71
CA ILE A 28 -7.33 8.98 0.56
C ILE A 28 -6.74 7.58 0.28
N TYR A 29 -7.27 6.88 -0.73
CA TYR A 29 -6.76 5.57 -1.11
C TYR A 29 -5.32 5.64 -1.61
N LEU A 30 -4.98 6.63 -2.45
CA LEU A 30 -3.61 6.82 -2.94
C LEU A 30 -2.65 7.19 -1.81
N GLU A 31 -3.06 8.04 -0.86
CA GLU A 31 -2.27 8.36 0.34
C GLU A 31 -2.01 7.10 1.18
N ALA A 32 -3.03 6.27 1.40
CA ALA A 32 -2.87 5.00 2.10
C ALA A 32 -1.92 4.04 1.37
N LEU A 33 -1.97 3.99 0.02
CA LEU A 33 -1.04 3.18 -0.76
C LEU A 33 0.40 3.69 -0.69
N LEU A 34 0.62 5.00 -0.64
CA LEU A 34 1.96 5.59 -0.46
C LEU A 34 2.52 5.27 0.93
N ASP A 35 1.68 5.30 1.96
CA ASP A 35 2.10 4.91 3.32
C ASP A 35 2.41 3.41 3.39
N PHE A 36 1.55 2.59 2.78
CA PHE A 36 1.76 1.16 2.63
C PHE A 36 3.06 0.83 1.86
N GLU A 37 3.35 1.51 0.75
CA GLU A 37 4.59 1.34 -0.02
C GLU A 37 5.83 1.49 0.88
N ARG A 38 5.82 2.50 1.77
CA ARG A 38 6.92 2.76 2.69
C ARG A 38 7.20 1.57 3.61
N TYR A 39 6.16 0.95 4.15
CA TYR A 39 6.33 -0.25 4.99
C TYR A 39 6.67 -1.49 4.16
N ALA A 40 6.09 -1.64 2.98
CA ALA A 40 6.38 -2.75 2.08
C ALA A 40 7.86 -2.80 1.70
N GLU A 41 8.50 -1.67 1.37
CA GLU A 41 9.92 -1.68 1.03
C GLU A 41 10.83 -2.15 2.18
N THR A 42 10.39 -2.06 3.44
CA THR A 42 11.19 -2.57 4.59
C THR A 42 11.25 -4.10 4.64
N ILE A 43 10.32 -4.78 3.97
CA ILE A 43 10.23 -6.25 3.92
C ILE A 43 10.53 -6.79 2.52
N TRP A 44 11.08 -5.98 1.61
CA TRP A 44 11.48 -6.46 0.29
C TRP A 44 12.74 -7.33 0.36
N VAL A 45 12.71 -8.47 -0.33
CA VAL A 45 13.83 -9.39 -0.47
C VAL A 45 14.12 -9.65 -1.95
N ASN A 46 15.38 -9.48 -2.36
CA ASN A 46 15.83 -9.99 -3.66
C ASN A 46 16.16 -11.47 -3.55
N CYS A 47 15.71 -12.27 -4.51
CA CYS A 47 16.15 -13.66 -4.62
C CYS A 47 17.59 -13.71 -5.15
N THR A 48 18.47 -14.40 -4.44
CA THR A 48 19.90 -14.57 -4.77
C THR A 48 20.39 -16.00 -4.62
N GLY A 49 19.58 -16.89 -4.03
CA GLY A 49 19.93 -18.30 -3.84
C GLY A 49 19.79 -19.12 -5.12
N SER A 50 20.60 -20.19 -5.24
CA SER A 50 20.58 -21.10 -6.41
C SER A 50 19.24 -21.82 -6.62
N ASN A 51 18.47 -21.99 -5.54
CA ASN A 51 17.17 -22.66 -5.55
C ASN A 51 16.00 -21.69 -5.71
N GLN A 52 16.27 -20.39 -5.84
CA GLN A 52 15.26 -19.35 -6.03
C GLN A 52 15.19 -18.95 -7.51
N PRO A 53 14.03 -18.44 -7.99
CA PRO A 53 13.94 -18.00 -9.37
C PRO A 53 14.95 -16.89 -9.68
N PRO A 54 15.58 -16.91 -10.86
CA PRO A 54 16.50 -15.84 -11.25
C PRO A 54 15.74 -14.54 -11.49
N ASP A 55 16.41 -13.42 -11.19
CA ASP A 55 15.87 -12.07 -11.42
C ASP A 55 14.45 -11.87 -10.83
N SER A 56 14.24 -12.40 -9.64
CA SER A 56 13.01 -12.30 -8.88
C SER A 56 13.22 -11.70 -7.49
N GLY A 57 12.12 -11.49 -6.78
CA GLY A 57 12.10 -11.01 -5.41
C GLY A 57 10.68 -10.99 -4.89
N TYR A 58 10.54 -10.81 -3.59
CA TYR A 58 9.25 -10.84 -2.93
C TYR A 58 9.21 -9.89 -1.73
N TRP A 59 8.01 -9.58 -1.27
CA TRP A 59 7.79 -8.93 0.01
C TRP A 59 7.45 -9.96 1.09
N GLY A 60 8.11 -9.89 2.24
CA GLY A 60 7.84 -10.74 3.40
C GLY A 60 8.92 -11.78 3.68
N ASP A 61 8.51 -13.00 4.06
CA ASP A 61 9.40 -14.10 4.46
C ASP A 61 9.79 -15.04 3.30
N GLY A 62 8.99 -15.08 2.23
CA GLY A 62 9.23 -15.90 1.04
C GLY A 62 8.36 -17.15 0.99
N GLY A 63 7.43 -17.31 1.94
CA GLY A 63 6.58 -18.49 2.08
C GLY A 63 5.83 -18.86 0.79
N SER A 64 6.32 -19.89 0.12
CA SER A 64 5.78 -20.52 -1.10
C SER A 64 4.61 -21.48 -0.99
N SER A 65 4.65 -22.21 0.11
CA SER A 65 3.96 -23.48 0.30
C SER A 65 2.45 -23.35 0.39
N CYS A 66 1.95 -22.11 0.50
CA CYS A 66 0.54 -21.79 0.61
C CYS A 66 0.19 -20.62 -0.32
N ASN A 67 -1.10 -20.55 -0.66
CA ASN A 67 -1.67 -19.44 -1.40
C ASN A 67 -1.40 -18.06 -0.75
N GLY A 68 -1.17 -18.01 0.57
CA GLY A 68 -1.00 -16.77 1.33
C GLY A 68 0.20 -15.92 0.89
N GLY A 69 1.38 -16.52 0.74
CA GLY A 69 2.59 -15.76 0.39
C GLY A 69 2.57 -15.26 -1.06
N ILE A 70 2.13 -16.09 -2.00
CA ILE A 70 2.00 -15.68 -3.41
C ILE A 70 0.89 -14.63 -3.59
N ARG A 71 -0.29 -14.82 -2.99
CA ARG A 71 -1.38 -13.84 -3.09
C ARG A 71 -1.02 -12.53 -2.40
N GLY A 72 -0.33 -12.60 -1.27
CA GLY A 72 0.24 -11.44 -0.60
C GLY A 72 1.18 -10.69 -1.54
N ASN A 73 2.23 -11.35 -2.01
CA ASN A 73 3.24 -10.79 -2.91
C ASN A 73 2.63 -10.15 -4.17
N CYS A 74 1.73 -10.87 -4.85
CA CYS A 74 1.04 -10.36 -6.04
C CYS A 74 0.09 -9.19 -5.70
N GLY A 75 -0.56 -9.20 -4.54
CA GLY A 75 -1.39 -8.09 -4.07
C GLY A 75 -0.58 -6.81 -3.85
N ILE A 76 0.62 -6.92 -3.26
CA ILE A 76 1.54 -5.79 -3.10
C ILE A 76 2.01 -5.28 -4.48
N ALA A 77 2.32 -6.18 -5.42
CA ALA A 77 2.66 -5.80 -6.79
C ALA A 77 1.54 -4.99 -7.47
N VAL A 78 0.28 -5.37 -7.27
CA VAL A 78 -0.88 -4.62 -7.80
C VAL A 78 -0.97 -3.23 -7.16
N ALA A 79 -0.76 -3.11 -5.84
CA ALA A 79 -0.74 -1.81 -5.16
C ALA A 79 0.33 -0.87 -5.76
N TYR A 80 1.53 -1.40 -6.05
CA TYR A 80 2.58 -0.64 -6.71
C TYR A 80 2.19 -0.24 -8.14
N ALA A 81 1.54 -1.13 -8.88
CA ALA A 81 1.06 -0.84 -10.23
C ALA A 81 0.00 0.28 -10.23
N VAL A 82 -0.89 0.31 -9.24
CA VAL A 82 -1.85 1.41 -9.05
C VAL A 82 -1.13 2.74 -8.85
N LEU A 83 -0.08 2.77 -8.02
CA LEU A 83 0.71 3.99 -7.81
C LEU A 83 1.42 4.46 -9.09
N VAL A 84 1.98 3.54 -9.88
CA VAL A 84 2.61 3.85 -11.17
C VAL A 84 1.59 4.48 -12.14
N VAL A 85 0.39 3.89 -12.26
CA VAL A 85 -0.67 4.42 -13.14
C VAL A 85 -1.19 5.77 -12.64
N ALA A 86 -1.36 5.93 -11.34
CA ALA A 86 -1.88 7.16 -10.75
C ALA A 86 -0.88 8.33 -10.78
N GLN A 87 0.43 8.04 -10.85
CA GLN A 87 1.50 9.03 -10.76
C GLN A 87 2.58 8.76 -11.81
N PRO A 88 2.31 8.92 -13.12
CA PRO A 88 3.19 8.45 -14.20
C PRO A 88 4.60 9.06 -14.18
N ASP A 89 4.73 10.32 -13.75
CA ASP A 89 5.99 11.05 -13.70
C ASP A 89 6.74 10.94 -12.36
N ASN A 90 6.26 10.09 -11.43
CA ASN A 90 6.92 9.94 -10.14
C ASN A 90 8.31 9.29 -10.32
N PRO A 91 9.40 9.91 -9.81
CA PRO A 91 10.75 9.37 -9.96
C PRO A 91 10.94 7.98 -9.35
N THR A 92 10.09 7.55 -8.41
CA THR A 92 10.15 6.19 -7.83
C THR A 92 9.58 5.11 -8.75
N ASN A 93 8.90 5.48 -9.85
CA ASN A 93 8.26 4.50 -10.74
C ASN A 93 9.26 3.50 -11.35
N THR A 94 10.51 3.88 -11.59
CA THR A 94 11.55 2.94 -12.05
C THR A 94 11.77 1.81 -11.03
N LEU A 95 11.80 2.15 -9.74
CA LEU A 95 11.90 1.16 -8.67
C LEU A 95 10.63 0.31 -8.59
N ARG A 96 9.44 0.95 -8.62
CA ARG A 96 8.16 0.24 -8.56
C ARG A 96 8.02 -0.78 -9.68
N LEU A 97 8.30 -0.39 -10.92
CA LEU A 97 8.28 -1.29 -12.08
C LEU A 97 9.28 -2.44 -11.94
N THR A 98 10.46 -2.17 -11.40
CA THR A 98 11.45 -3.22 -11.11
C THR A 98 10.92 -4.20 -10.07
N ARG A 99 10.30 -3.71 -8.98
CA ARG A 99 9.69 -4.53 -7.93
C ARG A 99 8.55 -5.39 -8.49
N ILE A 100 7.63 -4.79 -9.24
CA ILE A 100 6.51 -5.47 -9.89
C ILE A 100 7.03 -6.61 -10.76
N ARG A 101 7.96 -6.33 -11.68
CA ARG A 101 8.53 -7.36 -12.56
C ARG A 101 9.14 -8.53 -11.77
N LYS A 102 9.97 -8.23 -10.78
CA LYS A 102 10.62 -9.23 -9.94
C LYS A 102 9.63 -10.06 -9.11
N ALA A 103 8.58 -9.42 -8.59
CA ALA A 103 7.51 -10.09 -7.85
C ALA A 103 6.69 -11.04 -8.74
N LEU A 104 6.41 -10.64 -9.98
CA LEU A 104 5.74 -11.50 -10.97
C LEU A 104 6.63 -12.67 -11.38
N ASN A 105 7.93 -12.45 -11.60
CA ASN A 105 8.88 -13.53 -11.85
C ASN A 105 8.95 -14.51 -10.68
N TYR A 106 8.92 -14.00 -9.43
CA TYR A 106 8.88 -14.84 -8.25
C TYR A 106 7.63 -15.71 -8.27
N GLY A 107 6.45 -15.10 -8.40
CA GLY A 107 5.18 -15.82 -8.43
C GLY A 107 5.09 -16.86 -9.54
N ALA A 108 5.55 -16.53 -10.76
CA ALA A 108 5.58 -17.47 -11.87
C ALA A 108 6.56 -18.64 -11.64
N GLY A 109 7.70 -18.37 -11.00
CA GLY A 109 8.75 -19.34 -10.74
C GLY A 109 8.51 -20.27 -9.55
N THR A 110 7.66 -19.87 -8.59
CA THR A 110 7.41 -20.63 -7.34
C THR A 110 5.99 -21.14 -7.15
N HIS A 111 4.98 -20.62 -7.88
CA HIS A 111 3.60 -21.14 -7.80
C HIS A 111 3.50 -22.54 -8.44
N THR A 112 2.33 -23.17 -8.42
CA THR A 112 2.06 -24.56 -8.88
C THR A 112 2.64 -24.98 -10.23
N SER A 113 2.99 -24.03 -11.10
CA SER A 113 3.61 -24.23 -12.42
C SER A 113 5.14 -24.11 -12.43
N GLY A 114 5.74 -23.63 -11.34
CA GLY A 114 7.16 -23.31 -11.20
C GLY A 114 7.98 -24.46 -10.61
N SER A 115 9.25 -24.51 -10.98
CA SER A 115 10.20 -25.54 -10.53
C SER A 115 11.08 -25.10 -9.36
N TYR A 116 10.99 -23.83 -8.95
CA TYR A 116 11.82 -23.29 -7.89
C TYR A 116 11.17 -23.50 -6.54
N TYR A 117 12.02 -23.79 -5.56
CA TYR A 117 11.61 -23.86 -4.17
C TYR A 117 11.75 -22.49 -3.53
N CYS A 118 10.91 -22.32 -2.53
CA CYS A 118 10.71 -21.09 -1.82
C CYS A 118 11.67 -21.08 -0.63
N VAL A 119 11.65 -20.02 0.18
CA VAL A 119 12.06 -20.18 1.57
C VAL A 119 10.94 -20.90 2.33
#